data_AF-A0A5N9G995-F1
#
_entry.id   AF-A0A5N9G995-F1
#
_cell.length_a   1.000
_cell.length_b   1.000
_cell.length_c   1.000
_cell.angle_alpha   90.00
_cell.angle_beta   90.00
_cell.angle_gamma   90.00
#
_symmetry.space_group_name_H-M   'P 1'
#
loop_
_entity.id
_entity.type
_entity.pdbx_description
1 polymer ?
#
loop_
_entity_poly.entity_id
_entity_poly.type
_entity_poly.pdbx_seq_one_letter_code
_entity_poly.pdbx_strand_id
1 'polypeptide(L)'
;MSRERSEQIMRRYLTEVLMEKKLEVIKEIAAEDMWDHTQPKPGREGLERHAGGFLAARPNVKIVVNHILADEDTVVGVWTWRNMEEAEFMGIPGGQEVECRCASIFKIRDGLLVDYSLIAVSKTTSEPVLQGGSTNMV
;
A
#
# COMPACT_ATOMS: atom_id res chain seq x y z
N MET A 1 -16.82 18.73 -6.43
CA MET A 1 -15.57 18.26 -7.09
C MET A 1 -15.92 17.07 -7.97
N SER A 2 -15.09 16.64 -8.92
CA SER A 2 -15.45 15.48 -9.76
C SER A 2 -14.89 14.16 -9.20
N ARG A 3 -15.74 13.12 -9.22
CA ARG A 3 -15.33 11.72 -9.00
C ARG A 3 -14.09 11.33 -9.81
N GLU A 4 -13.99 11.81 -11.05
CA GLU A 4 -12.85 11.58 -11.94
C GLU A 4 -11.53 12.10 -11.35
N ARG A 5 -11.55 13.27 -10.68
CA ARG A 5 -10.35 13.81 -10.03
C ARG A 5 -9.92 12.97 -8.84
N SER A 6 -10.87 12.53 -8.02
CA SER A 6 -10.60 11.64 -6.88
C SER A 6 -10.01 10.30 -7.35
N GLU A 7 -10.59 9.69 -8.40
CA GLU A 7 -10.02 8.50 -9.02
C GLU A 7 -8.60 8.73 -9.55
N GLN A 8 -8.38 9.85 -10.24
CA GLN A 8 -7.06 10.22 -10.76
C GLN A 8 -6.02 10.31 -9.65
N ILE A 9 -6.32 10.97 -8.52
CA ILE A 9 -5.39 11.10 -7.39
C ILE A 9 -4.97 9.72 -6.85
N MET A 10 -5.93 8.83 -6.59
CA MET A 10 -5.64 7.47 -6.11
C MET A 10 -4.81 6.69 -7.14
N ARG A 11 -5.15 6.80 -8.43
CA ARG A 11 -4.41 6.15 -9.51
C ARG A 11 -2.96 6.61 -9.54
N ARG A 12 -2.72 7.93 -9.55
CA ARG A 12 -1.37 8.52 -9.54
C ARG A 12 -0.57 8.09 -8.31
N TYR A 13 -1.18 8.04 -7.13
CA TYR A 13 -0.50 7.52 -5.94
C TYR A 13 -0.07 6.06 -6.11
N LEU A 14 -0.98 5.16 -6.50
CA LEU A 14 -0.63 3.76 -6.63
C LEU A 14 0.34 3.47 -7.78
N THR A 15 0.25 4.20 -8.90
CA THR A 15 1.12 3.95 -10.06
C THR A 15 2.39 4.78 -10.04
N GLU A 16 2.30 6.12 -10.02
CA GLU A 16 3.49 6.97 -10.13
C GLU A 16 4.30 6.95 -8.83
N VAL A 17 3.65 7.12 -7.68
CA VAL A 17 4.36 7.18 -6.39
C VAL A 17 4.88 5.80 -5.99
N LEU A 18 4.04 4.74 -6.02
CA LEU A 18 4.46 3.42 -5.54
C LEU A 18 5.10 2.54 -6.63
N MET A 19 4.47 2.38 -7.80
CA MET A 19 5.02 1.47 -8.83
C MET A 19 6.22 2.06 -9.56
N GLU A 20 6.17 3.36 -9.91
CA GLU A 20 7.27 4.06 -10.59
C GLU A 20 8.25 4.74 -9.63
N LYS A 21 7.97 4.69 -8.31
CA LYS A 21 8.83 5.21 -7.24
C LYS A 21 9.09 6.72 -7.30
N LYS A 22 8.15 7.50 -7.85
CA LYS A 22 8.24 8.95 -8.01
C LYS A 22 7.61 9.68 -6.83
N LEU A 23 8.34 9.75 -5.71
CA LEU A 23 7.86 10.40 -4.48
C LEU A 23 7.53 11.88 -4.69
N GLU A 24 8.19 12.55 -5.63
CA GLU A 24 7.98 13.95 -5.96
C GLU A 24 6.53 14.26 -6.40
N VAL A 25 5.81 13.28 -6.93
CA VAL A 25 4.39 13.41 -7.36
C VAL A 25 3.47 13.72 -6.17
N ILE A 26 3.86 13.36 -4.94
CA ILE A 26 3.09 13.67 -3.72
C ILE A 26 2.80 15.17 -3.61
N LYS A 27 3.72 16.04 -4.03
CA LYS A 27 3.55 17.50 -4.00
C LYS A 27 2.43 18.01 -4.90
N GLU A 28 2.07 17.24 -5.93
CA GLU A 28 1.03 17.61 -6.90
C GLU A 28 -0.36 17.08 -6.53
N ILE A 29 -0.42 15.99 -5.76
CA ILE A 29 -1.67 15.27 -5.48
C ILE A 29 -2.16 15.43 -4.05
N ALA A 30 -1.31 15.85 -3.12
CA ALA A 30 -1.65 16.03 -1.71
C ALA A 30 -1.62 17.50 -1.28
N ALA A 31 -2.50 17.86 -0.35
CA ALA A 31 -2.53 19.18 0.27
C ALA A 31 -1.32 19.37 1.19
N GLU A 32 -0.90 20.61 1.41
CA GLU A 32 0.24 20.91 2.29
C GLU A 32 -0.01 20.48 3.74
N ASP A 33 -1.26 20.55 4.17
CA ASP A 33 -1.76 20.25 5.51
C ASP A 33 -2.35 18.84 5.65
N MET A 34 -2.17 17.96 4.65
CA MET A 34 -2.73 16.60 4.69
C MET A 34 -2.32 15.81 5.93
N TRP A 35 -3.11 14.82 6.31
CA TRP A 35 -2.80 13.91 7.41
C TRP A 35 -2.80 12.44 6.99
N ASP A 36 -1.67 11.75 7.18
CA ASP A 36 -1.53 10.30 6.93
C ASP A 36 -1.51 9.60 8.28
N HIS A 37 -2.58 8.86 8.58
CA HIS A 37 -2.79 8.19 9.87
C HIS A 37 -1.80 7.05 10.14
N THR A 38 -0.95 6.68 9.17
CA THR A 38 0.15 5.72 9.38
C THR A 38 1.42 6.38 9.92
N GLN A 39 1.49 7.72 9.95
CA GLN A 39 2.67 8.45 10.37
C GLN A 39 2.34 9.47 11.46
N PRO A 40 3.21 9.67 12.46
CA PRO A 40 3.01 10.67 13.51
C PRO A 40 3.44 12.08 13.06
N LYS A 41 3.28 12.42 11.77
CA LYS A 41 3.77 13.69 11.20
C LYS A 41 2.72 14.35 10.29
N PRO A 42 2.40 15.63 10.50
CA PRO A 42 1.49 16.36 9.63
C PRO A 42 2.12 16.71 8.28
N GLY A 43 1.25 16.96 7.30
CA GLY A 43 1.59 17.44 5.98
C GLY A 43 2.18 16.38 5.07
N ARG A 44 2.54 16.80 3.86
CA ARG A 44 3.06 15.93 2.79
C ARG A 44 4.25 15.05 3.23
N GLU A 45 5.07 15.54 4.15
CA GLU A 45 6.22 14.78 4.66
C GLU A 45 5.79 13.47 5.35
N GLY A 46 4.61 13.43 5.97
CA GLY A 46 4.03 12.19 6.49
C GLY A 46 3.87 11.17 5.36
N LEU A 47 3.17 11.53 4.29
CA LEU A 47 2.97 10.64 3.14
C LEU A 47 4.27 10.26 2.44
N GLU A 48 5.22 11.19 2.31
CA GLU A 48 6.55 10.92 1.73
C GLU A 48 7.34 9.89 2.57
N ARG A 49 7.28 10.00 3.91
CA ARG A 49 7.91 9.02 4.81
C ARG A 49 7.24 7.66 4.74
N HIS A 50 5.91 7.62 4.68
CA HIS A 50 5.17 6.38 4.51
C HIS A 50 5.53 5.68 3.20
N ALA A 51 5.33 6.35 2.06
CA ALA A 51 5.59 5.76 0.75
C ALA A 51 7.09 5.42 0.58
N GLY A 52 7.98 6.33 0.98
CA GLY A 52 9.42 6.12 0.93
C GLY A 52 9.89 4.96 1.81
N GLY A 53 9.39 4.86 3.04
CA GLY A 53 9.69 3.74 3.95
C GLY A 53 9.16 2.42 3.41
N PHE A 54 7.95 2.40 2.86
CA PHE A 54 7.37 1.23 2.21
C PHE A 54 8.24 0.71 1.05
N LEU A 55 8.71 1.61 0.18
CA LEU A 55 9.55 1.28 -0.98
C LEU A 55 10.98 0.89 -0.60
N ALA A 56 11.55 1.56 0.42
CA ALA A 56 12.89 1.25 0.93
C ALA A 56 12.95 -0.14 1.58
N ALA A 57 11.92 -0.49 2.35
CA ALA A 57 11.82 -1.82 2.96
C ALA A 57 11.57 -2.93 1.93
N ARG A 58 11.05 -2.59 0.73
CA ARG A 58 10.67 -3.55 -0.30
C ARG A 58 11.15 -3.14 -1.70
N PRO A 59 12.47 -3.15 -1.97
CA PRO A 59 13.02 -2.65 -3.23
C PRO A 59 12.47 -3.37 -4.48
N ASN A 60 12.09 -4.64 -4.34
CA ASN A 60 11.59 -5.50 -5.41
C ASN A 60 10.08 -5.78 -5.29
N VAL A 61 9.33 -4.92 -4.60
CA VAL A 61 7.88 -5.10 -4.40
C VAL A 61 7.14 -5.21 -5.73
N LYS A 62 6.26 -6.21 -5.83
CA LYS A 62 5.32 -6.35 -6.96
C LYS A 62 3.96 -5.84 -6.51
N ILE A 63 3.43 -4.84 -7.19
CA ILE A 63 2.16 -4.18 -6.84
C ILE A 63 1.13 -4.43 -7.96
N VAL A 64 -0.11 -4.71 -7.57
CA VAL A 64 -1.27 -4.83 -8.46
C VAL A 64 -2.39 -3.96 -7.91
N VAL A 65 -2.92 -3.05 -8.74
CA VAL A 65 -4.14 -2.30 -8.43
C VAL A 65 -5.33 -3.17 -8.80
N ASN A 66 -6.13 -3.56 -7.81
CA ASN A 66 -7.29 -4.43 -8.03
C ASN A 66 -8.53 -3.61 -8.38
N HIS A 67 -8.81 -2.56 -7.59
CA HIS A 67 -9.95 -1.68 -7.80
C HIS A 67 -9.62 -0.25 -7.37
N ILE A 68 -10.25 0.72 -8.04
CA ILE A 68 -10.36 2.09 -7.54
C ILE A 68 -11.86 2.42 -7.51
N LEU A 69 -12.35 2.76 -6.32
CA LEU A 69 -13.73 3.12 -6.07
C LEU A 69 -13.75 4.58 -5.62
N ALA A 70 -14.20 5.47 -6.51
CA ALA A 70 -14.20 6.91 -6.26
C ALA A 70 -15.62 7.45 -6.15
N ASP A 71 -15.79 8.37 -5.21
CA ASP A 71 -16.88 9.33 -5.11
C ASP A 71 -16.31 10.76 -5.25
N GLU A 72 -17.12 11.80 -5.04
CA GLU A 72 -16.69 13.20 -5.20
C GLU A 72 -15.54 13.60 -4.26
N ASP A 73 -15.55 13.16 -3.00
CA ASP A 73 -14.61 13.58 -1.96
C ASP A 73 -13.85 12.42 -1.30
N THR A 74 -14.15 11.18 -1.69
CA THR A 74 -13.62 9.97 -1.08
C THR A 74 -13.22 9.00 -2.16
N VAL A 75 -12.04 8.39 -2.03
CA VAL A 75 -11.60 7.36 -2.96
C VAL A 75 -10.89 6.23 -2.22
N VAL A 76 -11.22 5.00 -2.60
CA VAL A 76 -10.63 3.78 -2.06
C VAL A 76 -9.88 3.06 -3.16
N GLY A 77 -8.58 2.86 -2.96
CA GLY A 77 -7.75 1.98 -3.77
C GLY A 77 -7.60 0.64 -3.08
N VAL A 78 -8.10 -0.42 -3.69
CA VAL A 78 -7.85 -1.79 -3.24
C VAL A 78 -6.71 -2.35 -4.07
N TRP A 79 -5.62 -2.72 -3.42
CA TRP A 79 -4.40 -3.14 -4.10
C TRP A 79 -3.73 -4.29 -3.35
N THR A 80 -2.91 -5.04 -4.06
CA THR A 80 -2.16 -6.17 -3.52
C THR A 80 -0.68 -5.92 -3.76
N TRP A 81 0.15 -6.21 -2.78
CA TRP A 81 1.59 -6.26 -2.97
C TRP A 81 2.18 -7.59 -2.53
N ARG A 82 3.31 -7.96 -3.17
CA ARG A 82 4.13 -9.11 -2.80
C ARG A 82 5.58 -8.71 -2.65
N ASN A 83 6.22 -9.21 -1.60
CA ASN A 83 7.64 -9.03 -1.37
C ASN A 83 8.20 -10.18 -0.53
N MET A 84 9.47 -10.48 -0.73
CA MET A 84 10.24 -11.35 0.15
C MET A 84 10.63 -10.57 1.41
N GLU A 85 10.05 -10.90 2.56
CA GLU A 85 10.36 -10.21 3.81
C GLU A 85 11.51 -10.93 4.54
N GLU A 86 12.56 -10.19 4.89
CA GLU A 86 13.72 -10.73 5.63
C GLU A 86 13.46 -10.82 7.13
N ALA A 87 12.65 -9.90 7.65
CA ALA A 87 12.24 -9.84 9.05
C ALA A 87 10.79 -10.31 9.21
N GLU A 88 10.38 -10.55 10.47
CA GLU A 88 8.98 -10.82 10.78
C GLU A 88 8.10 -9.64 10.33
N PHE A 89 7.00 -9.94 9.62
CA PHE A 89 6.06 -8.95 9.12
C PHE A 89 4.62 -9.38 9.38
N MET A 90 3.89 -8.57 10.16
CA MET A 90 2.48 -8.84 10.55
C MET A 90 2.27 -10.27 11.08
N GLY A 91 3.17 -10.74 11.95
CA GLY A 91 3.13 -12.08 12.55
C GLY A 91 3.58 -13.22 11.63
N ILE A 92 4.02 -12.92 10.40
CA ILE A 92 4.61 -13.90 9.48
C ILE A 92 6.14 -13.88 9.69
N PRO A 93 6.77 -15.04 9.96
CA PRO A 93 8.23 -15.11 10.08
C PRO A 93 8.96 -14.61 8.83
N GLY A 94 10.14 -14.02 9.03
CA GLY A 94 11.03 -13.65 7.94
C GLY A 94 11.52 -14.86 7.15
N GLY A 95 12.08 -14.60 5.96
CA GLY A 95 12.53 -15.66 5.06
C GLY A 95 11.37 -16.31 4.30
N GLN A 96 10.23 -15.63 4.16
CA GLN A 96 9.10 -16.05 3.33
C GLN A 96 8.60 -14.92 2.42
N GLU A 97 7.98 -15.30 1.30
CA GLU A 97 7.22 -14.34 0.50
C GLU A 97 5.88 -14.05 1.18
N VAL A 98 5.59 -12.76 1.31
CA VAL A 98 4.34 -12.25 1.87
C VAL A 98 3.50 -11.67 0.75
N GLU A 99 2.21 -11.99 0.76
CA GLU A 99 1.18 -11.26 0.00
C GLU A 99 0.32 -10.46 0.97
N CYS A 100 0.18 -9.17 0.70
CA CYS A 100 -0.65 -8.29 1.50
C CYS A 100 -1.69 -7.60 0.61
N ARG A 101 -2.95 -7.65 1.04
CA ARG A 101 -4.05 -6.93 0.41
C ARG A 101 -4.36 -5.70 1.26
N CYS A 102 -4.33 -4.55 0.60
CA CYS A 102 -4.48 -3.24 1.21
C CYS A 102 -5.72 -2.53 0.67
N ALA A 103 -6.31 -1.68 1.51
CA ALA A 103 -7.23 -0.64 1.12
C ALA A 103 -6.66 0.71 1.57
N SER A 104 -6.24 1.53 0.61
CA SER A 104 -5.88 2.92 0.85
C SER A 104 -7.14 3.77 0.71
N ILE A 105 -7.49 4.52 1.75
CA ILE A 105 -8.71 5.34 1.81
C ILE A 105 -8.28 6.79 1.90
N PHE A 106 -8.64 7.58 0.90
CA PHE A 106 -8.31 8.99 0.80
C PHE A 106 -9.56 9.87 0.93
N LYS A 107 -9.44 10.96 1.68
CA LYS A 107 -10.34 12.12 1.56
C LYS A 107 -9.70 13.19 0.70
N ILE A 108 -10.50 13.80 -0.17
CA ILE A 108 -10.09 14.79 -1.14
C ILE A 108 -10.81 16.11 -0.88
N ARG A 109 -10.07 17.21 -0.85
CA ARG A 109 -10.57 18.59 -0.75
C ARG A 109 -9.85 19.44 -1.77
N ASP A 110 -10.57 20.28 -2.50
CA ASP A 110 -10.05 21.15 -3.56
C ASP A 110 -9.15 20.43 -4.57
N GLY A 111 -9.49 19.17 -4.88
CA GLY A 111 -8.74 18.34 -5.84
C GLY A 111 -7.39 17.82 -5.32
N LEU A 112 -7.20 17.79 -4.00
CA LEU A 112 -6.01 17.32 -3.30
C LEU A 112 -6.35 16.34 -2.18
N LEU A 113 -5.49 15.34 -1.98
CA LEU A 113 -5.53 14.43 -0.83
C LEU A 113 -5.30 15.21 0.47
N VAL A 114 -6.23 15.10 1.42
CA VAL A 114 -6.14 15.75 2.75
C VAL A 114 -6.12 14.79 3.93
N ASP A 115 -6.59 13.54 3.77
CA ASP A 115 -6.57 12.53 4.82
C ASP A 115 -6.34 11.15 4.22
N TYR A 116 -5.46 10.35 4.83
CA TYR A 116 -5.15 8.99 4.41
C TYR A 116 -5.21 8.00 5.57
N SER A 117 -6.08 7.00 5.45
CA SER A 117 -6.09 5.79 6.27
C SER A 117 -5.77 4.53 5.46
N LEU A 118 -5.05 3.58 6.07
CA LEU A 118 -4.67 2.30 5.47
C LEU A 118 -5.26 1.14 6.28
N ILE A 119 -5.88 0.19 5.59
CA ILE A 119 -6.25 -1.12 6.15
C ILE A 119 -5.49 -2.19 5.36
N ALA A 120 -4.84 -3.12 6.06
CA ALA A 120 -4.04 -4.17 5.44
C ALA A 120 -4.29 -5.52 6.10
N VAL A 121 -4.30 -6.57 5.28
CA VAL A 121 -4.32 -7.97 5.73
C VAL A 121 -3.25 -8.74 4.96
N SER A 122 -2.46 -9.56 5.66
CA SER A 122 -1.45 -10.43 5.04
C SER A 122 -1.86 -11.89 5.06
N LYS A 123 -1.25 -12.65 4.16
CA LYS A 123 -1.12 -14.10 4.22
C LYS A 123 0.26 -14.50 3.68
N THR A 124 0.72 -15.68 4.05
CA THR A 124 1.87 -16.30 3.40
C THR A 124 1.48 -16.85 2.03
N THR A 125 2.35 -16.74 1.03
CA THR A 125 2.13 -17.33 -0.31
C THR A 125 2.64 -18.76 -0.45
N SER A 126 3.30 -19.32 0.56
CA SER A 126 3.73 -20.72 0.53
C SER A 126 2.52 -21.65 0.46
N GLU A 127 2.55 -22.59 -0.50
CA GLU A 127 1.73 -23.79 -0.41
C GLU A 127 2.09 -24.53 0.90
N PRO A 128 1.13 -25.19 1.57
CA PRO A 128 1.47 -26.00 2.73
C PRO A 128 2.53 -27.01 2.31
N VAL A 129 3.72 -26.92 2.92
CA VAL A 129 4.69 -28.00 2.85
C VAL A 129 4.02 -29.18 3.54
N LEU A 130 3.38 -30.05 2.76
CA LEU A 130 2.99 -31.37 3.23
C LEU A 130 4.30 -32.04 3.63
N GLN A 131 4.60 -32.03 4.93
CA GLN A 131 5.63 -32.89 5.47
C GLN A 131 5.18 -34.32 5.18
N GLY A 132 5.75 -34.89 4.12
CA GLY A 132 5.61 -36.30 3.80
C GLY A 132 6.18 -37.09 4.96
N GLY A 133 5.33 -37.44 5.92
CA GLY A 133 5.65 -38.39 6.96
C GLY A 133 5.97 -39.71 6.30
N SER A 134 7.25 -40.05 6.24
CA SER A 134 7.71 -41.40 5.93
C SER A 134 7.14 -42.35 6.98
N THR A 135 6.03 -42.99 6.68
CA THR A 135 5.60 -44.18 7.39
C THR A 135 6.48 -45.32 6.88
N ASN A 136 7.59 -45.57 7.57
CA ASN A 136 8.23 -46.88 7.48
C ASN A 136 7.31 -47.86 8.23
N MET A 137 6.59 -48.68 7.46
CA MET A 137 5.98 -49.90 7.96
C MET A 137 6.92 -51.07 7.66
N VAL A 138 7.31 -51.73 8.75
CA VAL A 138 7.87 -53.10 8.91
C VAL A 138 9.27 -53.35 8.35
#